data_AF-A0A9E3HSZ1-F1
#
_entry.id   AF-A0A9E3HSZ1-F1
#
_cell.length_a   1.000
_cell.length_b   1.000
_cell.length_c   1.000
_cell.angle_alpha   90.00
_cell.angle_beta   90.00
_cell.angle_gamma   90.00
#
_symmetry.space_group_name_H-M   'P 1'
#
loop_
_entity.id
_entity.type
_entity.pdbx_description
1 polymer ?
#
loop_
_entity_poly.entity_id
_entity_poly.type
_entity_poly.pdbx_seq_one_letter_code
_entity_poly.pdbx_strand_id
1 'polypeptide(L)'
;MAKELFGQYLVRMGKVTQADIEEALLLQEVLEDTLGATALAQEMISFKQVGEILDHMDKSDESFTDAALALGLLTKQQITRLREEAERSHFRLGQLLVATTKLSRDELEKQLEAFPAERLMVPSPNVTKADLVMRVAEKTGRDSRTVKQLVESFLESIGSALADGGKVTLKNFGTFSTAVHSARKGRNPRSGKPIDIPERKVAQLKFSRSLRGTVE
;
A
#
# COMPACT_ATOMS: atom_id res chain seq x y z
N MET A 1 -5.09 -2.91 3.35
CA MET A 1 -5.98 -2.53 4.48
C MET A 1 -7.34 -3.21 4.44
N ALA A 2 -8.34 -2.76 3.65
CA ALA A 2 -9.64 -3.47 3.60
C ALA A 2 -9.52 -4.92 3.08
N LYS A 3 -8.63 -5.15 2.10
CA LYS A 3 -8.30 -6.47 1.54
C LYS A 3 -7.64 -7.42 2.57
N GLU A 4 -6.69 -6.93 3.36
CA GLU A 4 -5.98 -7.70 4.40
C GLU A 4 -6.89 -8.11 5.57
N LEU A 5 -7.83 -7.23 5.94
CA LEU A 5 -8.80 -7.48 7.02
C LEU A 5 -9.81 -8.58 6.67
N PHE A 6 -10.26 -8.63 5.42
CA PHE A 6 -11.18 -9.67 4.95
C PHE A 6 -10.48 -11.03 4.81
N GLY A 7 -9.25 -11.06 4.28
CA GLY A 7 -8.46 -12.30 4.22
C GLY A 7 -8.25 -12.94 5.60
N GLN A 8 -7.84 -12.14 6.60
CA GLN A 8 -7.70 -12.61 7.98
C GLN A 8 -9.03 -13.04 8.63
N TYR A 9 -10.14 -12.42 8.24
CA TYR A 9 -11.47 -12.85 8.68
C TYR A 9 -11.80 -14.25 8.15
N LEU A 10 -11.57 -14.52 6.86
CA LEU A 10 -11.82 -15.83 6.27
C LEU A 10 -10.98 -16.94 6.94
N VAL A 11 -9.73 -16.63 7.31
CA VAL A 11 -8.87 -17.54 8.08
C VAL A 11 -9.45 -17.83 9.46
N ARG A 12 -9.89 -16.80 10.20
CA ARG A 12 -10.51 -17.00 11.52
C ARG A 12 -11.80 -17.81 11.46
N MET A 13 -12.58 -17.65 10.39
CA MET A 13 -13.82 -18.41 10.16
C MET A 13 -13.56 -19.84 9.65
N GLY A 14 -12.29 -20.23 9.46
CA GLY A 14 -11.89 -21.54 8.97
C GLY A 14 -12.30 -21.79 7.51
N LYS A 15 -12.54 -20.73 6.73
CA LYS A 15 -13.02 -20.80 5.35
C LYS A 15 -11.88 -20.96 4.34
N VAL A 16 -10.72 -20.42 4.67
CA VAL A 16 -9.48 -20.52 3.90
C VAL A 16 -8.31 -20.60 4.89
N THR A 17 -7.17 -21.11 4.46
CA THR A 17 -5.95 -21.13 5.28
C THR A 17 -5.13 -19.85 5.08
N GLN A 18 -4.17 -19.60 5.99
CA GLN A 18 -3.22 -18.50 5.84
C GLN A 18 -2.37 -18.65 4.57
N ALA A 19 -2.01 -19.89 4.20
CA ALA A 19 -1.30 -20.18 2.96
C ALA A 19 -2.14 -19.85 1.71
N ASP A 20 -3.47 -20.06 1.75
CA ASP A 20 -4.35 -19.70 0.63
C ASP A 20 -4.44 -18.18 0.45
N ILE A 21 -4.37 -17.40 1.54
CA ILE A 21 -4.31 -15.93 1.47
C ILE A 21 -2.97 -15.48 0.89
N GLU A 22 -1.86 -16.08 1.31
CA GLU A 22 -0.53 -15.77 0.80
C GLU A 22 -0.41 -16.10 -0.69
N GLU A 23 -0.90 -17.27 -1.11
CA GLU A 23 -1.00 -17.66 -2.52
C GLU A 23 -1.85 -16.67 -3.32
N ALA A 24 -3.03 -16.28 -2.82
CA ALA A 24 -3.89 -15.32 -3.50
C ALA A 24 -3.30 -13.91 -3.54
N LEU A 25 -2.55 -13.48 -2.52
CA LEU A 25 -1.84 -12.19 -2.51
C LEU A 25 -0.63 -12.20 -3.44
N LEU A 26 0.12 -13.29 -3.51
CA LEU A 26 1.20 -13.48 -4.49
C LEU A 26 0.65 -13.47 -5.91
N LEU A 27 -0.48 -14.14 -6.16
CA LEU A 27 -1.17 -14.08 -7.44
C LEU A 27 -1.69 -12.66 -7.72
N GLN A 28 -2.18 -11.96 -6.70
CA GLN A 28 -2.58 -10.57 -6.83
C GLN A 28 -1.39 -9.69 -7.22
N GLU A 29 -0.23 -9.84 -6.60
CA GLU A 29 1.01 -9.09 -6.89
C GLU A 29 1.52 -9.40 -8.31
N VAL A 30 1.51 -10.68 -8.71
CA VAL A 30 1.86 -11.12 -10.07
C VAL A 30 0.89 -10.58 -11.13
N LEU A 31 -0.40 -10.47 -10.79
CA LEU A 31 -1.45 -9.99 -11.70
C LEU A 31 -1.64 -8.46 -11.67
N GLU A 32 -1.27 -7.77 -10.58
CA GLU A 32 -1.39 -6.32 -10.43
C GLU A 32 -0.23 -5.58 -11.13
N ASP A 33 0.90 -6.23 -11.43
CA ASP A 33 2.10 -5.53 -11.91
C ASP A 33 2.52 -5.72 -13.37
N THR A 34 1.73 -6.35 -14.26
CA THR A 34 2.08 -6.28 -15.69
C THR A 34 0.90 -6.11 -16.63
N LEU A 35 1.00 -5.10 -17.50
CA LEU A 35 0.21 -4.99 -18.72
C LEU A 35 0.24 -6.30 -19.54
N GLY A 36 1.34 -7.05 -19.44
CA GLY A 36 1.51 -8.36 -20.07
C GLY A 36 0.56 -9.44 -19.56
N ALA A 37 0.26 -9.48 -18.26
CA ALA A 37 -0.71 -10.44 -17.71
C ALA A 37 -2.13 -10.14 -18.19
N THR A 38 -2.53 -8.86 -18.24
CA THR A 38 -3.83 -8.44 -18.79
C THR A 38 -3.91 -8.68 -20.29
N ALA A 39 -2.84 -8.37 -21.03
CA ALA A 39 -2.76 -8.61 -22.47
C ALA A 39 -2.82 -10.10 -22.83
N LEU A 40 -2.21 -10.97 -22.02
CA LEU A 40 -2.29 -12.43 -22.14
C LEU A 40 -3.71 -12.94 -21.83
N ALA A 41 -4.34 -12.44 -20.77
CA ALA A 41 -5.69 -12.81 -20.37
C ALA A 41 -6.76 -12.39 -21.39
N GLN A 42 -6.51 -11.34 -22.17
CA GLN A 42 -7.36 -10.89 -23.27
C GLN A 42 -6.97 -11.47 -24.63
N GLU A 43 -6.06 -12.45 -24.66
CA GLU A 43 -5.57 -13.10 -25.88
C GLU A 43 -4.97 -12.10 -26.90
N MET A 44 -4.54 -10.92 -26.44
CA MET A 44 -3.94 -9.89 -27.29
C MET A 44 -2.48 -10.19 -27.62
N ILE A 45 -1.82 -10.93 -26.73
CA ILE A 45 -0.49 -11.50 -26.92
C ILE A 45 -0.47 -12.93 -26.36
N SER A 46 0.34 -13.78 -26.96
CA SER A 46 0.57 -15.15 -26.49
C SER A 46 1.69 -15.21 -25.45
N PHE A 47 1.76 -16.33 -24.72
CA PHE A 47 2.84 -16.57 -23.74
C PHE A 47 4.24 -16.49 -24.37
N LYS A 48 4.38 -16.92 -25.62
CA LYS A 48 5.62 -16.80 -26.40
C LYS A 48 6.00 -15.33 -26.63
N GLN A 49 5.02 -14.50 -26.99
CA GLN A 49 5.22 -13.07 -27.24
C GLN A 49 5.51 -12.29 -25.95
N VAL A 50 4.97 -12.71 -24.81
CA VAL A 50 5.38 -12.16 -23.50
C VAL A 50 6.86 -12.42 -23.25
N GLY A 51 7.34 -13.64 -23.52
CA GLY A 51 8.76 -13.96 -23.44
C GLY A 51 9.63 -13.09 -24.35
N GLU A 52 9.19 -12.87 -25.60
CA GLU A 52 9.89 -11.99 -26.55
C GLU A 52 9.99 -10.54 -26.06
N ILE A 53 8.95 -10.02 -25.40
CA ILE A 53 8.94 -8.67 -24.81
C ILE A 53 9.91 -8.59 -23.63
N LEU A 54 9.90 -9.57 -22.72
CA LEU A 54 10.81 -9.62 -21.56
C LEU A 54 12.28 -9.73 -22.00
N ASP A 55 12.56 -10.59 -22.98
CA ASP A 55 13.91 -10.73 -23.56
C ASP A 55 14.41 -9.45 -24.24
N HIS A 56 13.50 -8.61 -24.74
CA HIS A 56 13.83 -7.30 -25.30
C HIS A 56 14.07 -6.27 -24.20
N MET A 57 13.24 -6.25 -23.15
CA MET A 57 13.41 -5.35 -21.99
C MET A 57 14.78 -5.54 -21.34
N ASP A 58 15.24 -6.79 -21.20
CA ASP A 58 16.56 -7.13 -20.66
C ASP A 58 17.72 -6.59 -21.51
N LYS A 59 17.49 -6.30 -22.79
CA LYS A 59 18.51 -5.83 -23.75
C LYS A 59 18.47 -4.32 -24.00
N SER A 60 17.32 -3.66 -23.81
CA SER A 60 17.13 -2.24 -24.17
C SER A 60 16.85 -1.29 -22.99
N ASP A 61 16.67 -1.79 -21.75
CA ASP A 61 16.24 -0.98 -20.58
C ASP A 61 14.93 -0.20 -20.85
N GLU A 62 14.08 -0.74 -21.72
CA GLU A 62 12.77 -0.16 -22.09
C GLU A 62 11.64 -0.70 -21.21
N SER A 63 10.56 0.07 -21.05
CA SER A 63 9.37 -0.41 -20.36
C SER A 63 8.66 -1.50 -21.17
N PHE A 64 7.90 -2.39 -20.51
CA PHE A 64 7.11 -3.43 -21.20
C PHE A 64 6.24 -2.85 -22.33
N THR A 65 5.66 -1.67 -22.12
CA THR A 65 4.86 -0.97 -23.14
C THR A 65 5.67 -0.52 -24.34
N ASP A 66 6.89 -0.02 -24.11
CA ASP A 66 7.75 0.47 -25.18
C ASP A 66 8.34 -0.71 -25.97
N ALA A 67 8.75 -1.77 -25.28
CA ALA A 67 9.21 -3.01 -25.90
C ALA A 67 8.10 -3.71 -26.72
N ALA A 68 6.86 -3.74 -26.21
CA ALA A 68 5.73 -4.31 -26.96
C ALA A 68 5.35 -3.49 -28.21
N LEU A 69 5.53 -2.16 -28.17
CA LEU A 69 5.35 -1.28 -29.33
C LEU A 69 6.48 -1.45 -30.34
N ALA A 70 7.73 -1.52 -29.87
CA ALA A 70 8.92 -1.69 -30.70
C ALA A 70 8.90 -3.02 -31.47
N LEU A 71 8.43 -4.08 -30.81
CA LEU A 71 8.25 -5.40 -31.41
C LEU A 71 6.99 -5.52 -32.29
N GLY A 72 6.12 -4.49 -32.30
CA GLY A 72 4.85 -4.51 -33.04
C GLY A 72 3.83 -5.51 -32.51
N LEU A 73 4.03 -6.00 -31.28
CA LEU A 73 3.18 -7.03 -30.65
C LEU A 73 1.92 -6.43 -30.03
N LEU A 74 1.97 -5.15 -29.65
CA LEU A 74 0.81 -4.38 -29.21
C LEU A 74 0.79 -3.00 -29.88
N THR A 75 -0.39 -2.55 -30.29
CA THR A 75 -0.58 -1.18 -30.80
C THR A 75 -0.77 -0.17 -29.68
N LYS A 76 -0.56 1.12 -29.96
CA LYS A 76 -0.83 2.21 -29.00
C LYS A 76 -2.27 2.19 -28.51
N GLN A 77 -3.24 1.91 -29.40
CA GLN A 77 -4.66 1.81 -29.03
C GLN A 77 -4.93 0.61 -28.09
N GLN A 78 -4.28 -0.53 -28.32
CA GLN A 78 -4.38 -1.71 -27.47
C GLN A 78 -3.78 -1.47 -26.08
N ILE A 79 -2.63 -0.78 -26.00
CA ILE A 79 -2.01 -0.38 -24.73
C ILE A 79 -2.87 0.62 -23.96
N THR A 80 -3.47 1.60 -24.64
CA THR A 80 -4.39 2.55 -24.00
C THR A 80 -5.61 1.83 -23.44
N ARG A 81 -6.21 0.88 -24.18
CA ARG A 81 -7.33 0.06 -23.69
C ARG A 81 -6.95 -0.81 -22.51
N LEU A 82 -5.79 -1.49 -22.58
CA LEU A 82 -5.27 -2.31 -21.48
C LEU A 82 -5.01 -1.47 -20.22
N ARG A 83 -4.54 -0.23 -20.35
CA ARG A 83 -4.37 0.69 -19.21
C ARG A 83 -5.71 1.15 -18.63
N GLU A 84 -6.66 1.54 -19.47
CA GLU A 84 -8.00 1.93 -19.05
C GLU A 84 -8.77 0.77 -18.39
N GLU A 85 -8.50 -0.47 -18.80
CA GLU A 85 -9.10 -1.67 -18.22
C GLU A 85 -8.35 -2.21 -17.02
N ALA A 86 -7.02 -2.06 -16.95
CA ALA A 86 -6.23 -2.33 -15.74
C ALA A 86 -6.59 -1.37 -14.60
N GLU A 87 -6.94 -0.11 -14.92
CA GLU A 87 -7.52 0.85 -13.96
C GLU A 87 -8.94 0.43 -13.49
N ARG A 88 -9.65 -0.41 -14.26
CA ARG A 88 -11.01 -0.91 -13.95
C ARG A 88 -11.02 -2.30 -13.31
N SER A 89 -10.00 -3.12 -13.56
CA SER A 89 -9.95 -4.55 -13.21
C SER A 89 -8.89 -4.83 -12.16
N HIS A 90 -9.05 -4.27 -10.97
CA HIS A 90 -8.37 -4.80 -9.80
C HIS A 90 -8.97 -6.15 -9.45
N PHE A 91 -8.25 -7.26 -9.73
CA PHE A 91 -8.61 -8.56 -9.16
C PHE A 91 -8.58 -8.43 -7.64
N ARG A 92 -9.75 -8.39 -7.02
CA ARG A 92 -9.85 -8.28 -5.56
C ARG A 92 -9.51 -9.64 -4.97
N LEU A 93 -8.82 -9.68 -3.83
CA LEU A 93 -8.47 -10.90 -3.08
C LEU A 93 -9.61 -11.95 -3.06
N GLY A 94 -10.87 -11.53 -2.88
CA GLY A 94 -12.03 -12.43 -2.93
C GLY A 94 -12.24 -13.14 -4.27
N GLN A 95 -12.04 -12.45 -5.40
CA GLN A 95 -12.13 -13.06 -6.74
C GLN A 95 -11.00 -14.07 -6.98
N LEU A 96 -9.81 -13.82 -6.46
CA LEU A 96 -8.68 -14.73 -6.56
C LEU A 96 -8.89 -16.00 -5.73
N LEU A 97 -9.44 -15.89 -4.53
CA LEU A 97 -9.80 -17.04 -3.71
C LEU A 97 -10.90 -17.91 -4.35
N VAL A 98 -11.77 -17.31 -5.17
CA VAL A 98 -12.75 -18.05 -5.99
C VAL A 98 -12.08 -18.71 -7.19
N ALA A 99 -11.20 -18.00 -7.90
CA ALA A 99 -10.49 -18.51 -9.07
C ALA A 99 -9.52 -19.66 -8.73
N THR A 100 -8.89 -19.62 -7.56
CA THR A 100 -8.02 -20.71 -7.06
C THR A 100 -8.82 -21.87 -6.45
N THR A 101 -10.15 -21.86 -6.56
CA THR A 101 -11.08 -22.87 -6.03
C THR A 101 -11.07 -23.03 -4.50
N LYS A 102 -10.46 -22.07 -3.78
CA LYS A 102 -10.32 -22.11 -2.32
C LYS A 102 -11.58 -21.65 -1.58
N LEU A 103 -12.42 -20.87 -2.25
CA LEU A 103 -13.68 -20.37 -1.71
C LEU A 103 -14.73 -20.34 -2.84
N SER A 104 -15.91 -20.94 -2.65
CA SER A 104 -16.95 -20.85 -3.69
C SER A 104 -17.50 -19.43 -3.79
N ARG A 105 -18.04 -19.07 -4.96
CA ARG A 105 -18.64 -17.75 -5.18
C ARG A 105 -19.79 -17.48 -4.19
N ASP A 106 -20.68 -18.45 -4.00
CA ASP A 106 -21.81 -18.33 -3.08
C ASP A 106 -21.35 -18.20 -1.62
N GLU A 107 -20.30 -18.92 -1.24
CA GLU A 107 -19.73 -18.81 0.10
C GLU A 107 -19.02 -17.46 0.29
N LEU A 108 -18.31 -16.96 -0.72
CA LEU A 108 -17.72 -15.63 -0.70
C LEU A 108 -18.79 -14.55 -0.51
N GLU A 109 -19.89 -14.60 -1.27
CA GLU A 109 -20.99 -13.65 -1.16
C GLU A 109 -21.63 -13.71 0.23
N LYS A 110 -21.88 -14.91 0.76
CA LYS A 110 -22.35 -15.12 2.13
C LYS A 110 -21.38 -14.60 3.20
N GLN A 111 -20.08 -14.81 3.01
CA GLN A 111 -19.06 -14.29 3.93
C GLN A 111 -18.90 -12.78 3.80
N LEU A 112 -19.16 -12.16 2.65
CA LEU A 112 -19.18 -10.71 2.47
C LEU A 112 -20.39 -10.08 3.16
N GLU A 113 -21.56 -10.70 3.09
CA GLU A 113 -22.77 -10.27 3.81
C GLU A 113 -22.65 -10.48 5.33
N ALA A 114 -22.05 -11.60 5.74
CA ALA A 114 -21.78 -11.94 7.13
C ALA A 114 -20.50 -11.31 7.70
N PHE A 115 -19.73 -10.60 6.87
CA PHE A 115 -18.61 -9.77 7.31
C PHE A 115 -19.16 -8.38 7.60
N PRO A 116 -19.55 -8.09 8.86
CA PRO A 116 -19.99 -6.75 9.16
C PRO A 116 -18.79 -5.83 8.98
N ALA A 117 -19.02 -4.66 8.39
CA ALA A 117 -18.06 -3.56 8.35
C ALA A 117 -17.54 -3.18 9.77
N GLU A 118 -18.11 -3.76 10.83
CA GLU A 118 -17.76 -3.64 12.25
C GLU A 118 -16.43 -4.29 12.66
N ARG A 119 -15.69 -4.96 11.76
CA ARG A 119 -14.42 -5.62 12.11
C ARG A 119 -13.14 -4.90 11.71
N LEU A 120 -13.18 -3.56 11.71
CA LEU A 120 -12.02 -2.68 11.83
C LEU A 120 -11.38 -2.74 13.26
N MET A 121 -11.89 -3.61 14.14
CA MET A 121 -11.51 -3.71 15.56
C MET A 121 -10.76 -4.99 15.94
N VAL A 122 -9.94 -5.57 15.06
CA VAL A 122 -8.80 -6.38 15.57
C VAL A 122 -7.66 -5.38 15.79
N PRO A 123 -7.27 -5.06 17.03
CA PRO A 123 -6.19 -4.12 17.26
C PRO A 123 -4.88 -4.76 16.78
N SER A 124 -4.51 -4.47 15.53
CA SER A 124 -3.12 -4.55 15.10
C SER A 124 -2.32 -3.56 15.97
N PRO A 125 -1.13 -3.94 16.47
CA PRO A 125 -0.22 -2.98 17.10
C PRO A 125 0.20 -1.88 16.11
N ASN A 126 0.12 -2.17 14.80
CA ASN A 126 0.37 -1.21 13.74
C ASN A 126 -0.94 -0.51 13.37
N VAL A 127 -1.01 0.78 13.68
CA VAL A 127 -2.18 1.65 13.45
C VAL A 127 -1.89 2.57 12.28
N THR A 128 -2.74 2.56 11.26
CA THR A 128 -2.64 3.51 10.13
C THR A 128 -3.46 4.77 10.36
N LYS A 129 -3.31 5.77 9.48
CA LYS A 129 -4.11 7.01 9.53
C LYS A 129 -5.62 6.73 9.43
N ALA A 130 -6.04 5.79 8.58
CA ALA A 130 -7.46 5.45 8.45
C ALA A 130 -7.99 4.77 9.72
N ASP A 131 -7.20 3.88 10.34
CA ASP A 131 -7.52 3.26 11.63
C ASP A 131 -7.68 4.30 12.73
N LEU A 132 -6.78 5.30 12.76
CA LEU A 132 -6.88 6.42 13.71
C LEU A 132 -8.16 7.22 13.51
N VAL A 133 -8.53 7.54 12.26
CA VAL A 133 -9.75 8.28 11.93
C VAL A 133 -10.99 7.54 12.43
N MET A 134 -11.09 6.23 12.20
CA MET A 134 -12.25 5.45 12.64
C MET A 134 -12.31 5.36 14.16
N ARG A 135 -11.18 5.10 14.83
CA ARG A 135 -11.12 5.07 16.31
C ARG A 135 -11.52 6.40 16.93
N VAL A 136 -11.15 7.53 16.31
CA VAL A 136 -11.56 8.86 16.79
C VAL A 136 -13.03 9.12 16.50
N ALA A 137 -13.54 8.75 15.33
CA ALA A 137 -14.96 8.86 14.97
C ALA A 137 -15.84 8.08 15.94
N GLU A 138 -15.51 6.82 16.22
CA GLU A 138 -16.20 5.97 17.20
C GLU A 138 -16.20 6.60 18.60
N LYS A 139 -15.03 7.04 19.09
CA LYS A 139 -14.91 7.63 20.44
C LYS A 139 -15.63 8.96 20.59
N THR A 140 -15.78 9.71 19.51
CA THR A 140 -16.36 11.07 19.54
C THR A 140 -17.80 11.11 19.03
N GLY A 141 -18.31 10.02 18.47
CA GLY A 141 -19.62 9.96 17.81
C GLY A 141 -19.72 10.84 16.56
N ARG A 142 -18.59 11.28 15.99
CA ARG A 142 -18.56 12.14 14.79
C ARG A 142 -18.48 11.33 13.52
N ASP A 143 -18.93 11.92 12.42
CA ASP A 143 -18.83 11.28 11.12
C ASP A 143 -17.35 11.14 10.68
N SER A 144 -17.03 10.01 10.06
CA SER A 144 -15.67 9.66 9.67
C SER A 144 -15.07 10.62 8.63
N ARG A 145 -15.90 11.27 7.81
CA ARG A 145 -15.46 12.25 6.81
C ARG A 145 -14.94 13.51 7.50
N THR A 146 -15.68 14.05 8.47
CA THR A 146 -15.26 15.19 9.28
C THR A 146 -14.02 14.85 10.09
N VAL A 147 -13.98 13.68 10.72
CA VAL A 147 -12.78 13.27 11.49
C VAL A 147 -11.56 13.12 10.58
N LYS A 148 -11.72 12.58 9.37
CA LYS A 148 -10.64 12.53 8.37
C LYS A 148 -10.09 13.92 8.06
N GLN A 149 -10.97 14.89 7.80
CA GLN A 149 -10.57 16.27 7.54
C GLN A 149 -9.83 16.87 8.73
N LEU A 150 -10.33 16.68 9.96
CA LEU A 150 -9.69 17.17 11.18
C LEU A 150 -8.29 16.59 11.38
N VAL A 151 -8.12 15.28 11.17
CA VAL A 151 -6.81 14.63 11.29
C VAL A 151 -5.84 15.16 10.23
N GLU A 152 -6.31 15.38 8.99
CA GLU A 152 -5.47 15.94 7.93
C GLU A 152 -5.01 17.36 8.26
N SER A 153 -5.95 18.24 8.62
CA SER A 153 -5.64 19.63 8.97
C SER A 153 -4.76 19.73 10.22
N PHE A 154 -4.91 18.80 11.18
CA PHE A 154 -4.03 18.72 12.35
C PHE A 154 -2.59 18.39 11.95
N LEU A 155 -2.37 17.40 11.09
CA LEU A 155 -1.05 17.02 10.61
C LEU A 155 -0.42 18.13 9.76
N GLU A 156 -1.21 18.77 8.90
CA GLU A 156 -0.79 19.91 8.08
C GLU A 156 -0.34 21.09 8.96
N SER A 157 -1.12 21.44 9.99
CA SER A 157 -0.77 22.52 10.92
C SER A 157 0.56 22.27 11.64
N ILE A 158 0.85 21.01 12.00
CA ILE A 158 2.16 20.63 12.54
C ILE A 158 3.26 20.84 11.49
N GLY A 159 3.02 20.38 10.25
CA GLY A 159 3.95 20.54 9.13
C GLY A 159 4.31 21.99 8.86
N SER A 160 3.31 22.88 8.77
CA SER A 160 3.51 24.32 8.55
C SER A 160 4.33 24.95 9.67
N ALA A 161 3.98 24.68 10.93
CA ALA A 161 4.74 25.21 12.07
C ALA A 161 6.22 24.80 12.06
N LEU A 162 6.53 23.58 11.61
CA LEU A 162 7.91 23.11 11.48
C LEU A 162 8.64 23.71 10.27
N ALA A 163 7.94 23.92 9.16
CA ALA A 163 8.48 24.60 7.98
C ALA A 163 9.00 25.99 8.36
N ASP A 164 8.22 26.73 9.16
CA ASP A 164 8.56 28.05 9.68
C ASP A 164 9.67 28.04 10.75
N GLY A 165 10.17 26.86 11.14
CA GLY A 165 11.19 26.71 12.19
C GLY A 165 10.65 26.81 13.62
N GLY A 166 9.33 26.81 13.78
CA GLY A 166 8.67 26.71 15.07
C GLY A 166 8.74 25.31 15.71
N LYS A 167 8.01 25.16 16.81
CA LYS A 167 7.83 23.89 17.52
C LYS A 167 6.37 23.72 17.94
N VAL A 168 5.90 22.48 17.95
CA VAL A 168 4.55 22.14 18.43
C VAL A 168 4.68 21.20 19.62
N THR A 169 4.21 21.65 20.79
CA THR A 169 4.23 20.84 22.02
C THR A 169 2.85 20.34 22.35
N LEU A 170 2.69 19.01 22.36
CA LEU A 170 1.48 18.32 22.80
C LEU A 170 1.71 17.76 24.20
N LYS A 171 1.07 18.36 25.20
CA LYS A 171 1.19 17.94 26.61
C LYS A 171 0.87 16.45 26.74
N ASN A 172 1.66 15.75 27.56
CA ASN A 172 1.57 14.30 27.78
C ASN A 172 1.89 13.40 26.56
N PHE A 173 2.05 13.95 25.35
CA PHE A 173 2.40 13.18 24.16
C PHE A 173 3.86 13.38 23.73
N GLY A 174 4.22 14.61 23.35
CA GLY A 174 5.56 14.91 22.84
C GLY A 174 5.69 16.30 22.25
N THR A 175 6.90 16.62 21.77
CA THR A 175 7.20 17.88 21.08
C THR A 175 7.75 17.59 19.70
N PHE A 176 7.10 18.17 18.69
CA PHE A 176 7.59 18.27 17.33
C PHE A 176 8.47 19.52 17.23
N SER A 177 9.66 19.37 16.65
CA SER A 177 10.61 20.46 16.46
C SER A 177 11.50 20.17 15.26
N THR A 178 12.20 21.18 14.76
CA THR A 178 13.24 20.97 13.75
C THR A 178 14.63 20.95 14.37
N ALA A 179 15.51 20.10 13.86
CA ALA A 179 16.91 20.03 14.24
C ALA A 179 17.79 20.17 12.99
N VAL A 180 19.04 20.61 13.17
CA VAL A 180 20.04 20.63 12.10
C VAL A 180 20.94 19.42 12.30
N HIS A 181 21.02 18.56 11.29
CA HIS A 181 22.01 17.49 11.23
C HIS A 181 23.23 18.01 10.47
N SER A 182 24.37 18.08 11.14
CA SER A 182 25.63 18.54 10.54
C SER A 182 26.11 17.61 9.42
N ALA A 183 26.88 18.19 8.50
CA ALA A 183 27.51 17.43 7.43
C ALA A 183 28.44 16.36 7.99
N ARG A 184 28.38 15.15 7.43
CA ARG A 184 29.18 14.00 7.89
C ARG A 184 29.43 13.01 6.77
N LYS A 185 30.47 12.18 6.92
CA LYS A 185 30.71 11.04 6.02
C LYS A 185 29.89 9.83 6.45
N GLY A 186 29.09 9.32 5.53
CA GLY A 186 28.37 8.05 5.65
C GLY A 186 28.97 6.95 4.78
N ARG A 187 28.27 5.82 4.70
CA ARG A 187 28.60 4.73 3.77
C ARG A 187 27.34 4.31 3.03
N ASN A 188 27.50 3.98 1.75
CA ASN A 188 26.42 3.36 0.98
C ASN A 188 26.14 1.95 1.55
N PRO A 189 24.91 1.64 2.00
CA PRO A 189 24.61 0.33 2.59
C PRO A 189 24.85 -0.86 1.65
N ARG A 190 24.72 -0.67 0.32
CA ARG A 190 24.86 -1.72 -0.68
C ARG A 190 26.31 -1.95 -1.10
N SER A 191 27.12 -0.90 -1.20
CA SER A 191 28.50 -0.98 -1.72
C SER A 191 29.61 -0.72 -0.69
N GLY A 192 29.27 -0.24 0.51
CA GLY A 192 30.20 0.12 1.57
C GLY A 192 31.05 1.36 1.31
N LYS A 193 30.99 1.94 0.09
CA LYS A 193 31.79 3.11 -0.29
C LYS A 193 31.41 4.35 0.53
N PRO A 194 32.38 5.23 0.88
CA PRO A 194 32.09 6.49 1.55
C PRO A 194 31.16 7.37 0.71
N ILE A 195 30.21 8.02 1.37
CA ILE A 195 29.35 9.04 0.77
C ILE A 195 29.36 10.29 1.65
N ASP A 196 29.37 11.47 1.04
CA ASP A 196 29.23 12.73 1.77
C ASP A 196 27.74 13.02 2.00
N ILE A 197 27.34 13.19 3.26
CA ILE A 197 25.98 13.54 3.64
C ILE A 197 25.99 15.02 4.01
N PRO A 198 25.33 15.90 3.23
CA PRO A 198 25.34 17.33 3.49
C PRO A 198 24.56 17.66 4.76
N GLU A 199 24.81 18.87 5.28
CA GLU A 199 23.99 19.42 6.35
C GLU A 199 22.53 19.56 5.89
N ARG A 200 21.59 19.20 6.76
CA ARG A 200 20.17 19.35 6.47
C ARG A 200 19.33 19.58 7.72
N LYS A 201 18.25 20.35 7.56
CA LYS A 201 17.19 20.49 8.56
C LYS A 201 16.31 19.23 8.54
N VAL A 202 15.99 18.70 9.71
CA VAL A 202 15.14 17.50 9.87
C VAL A 202 14.03 17.77 10.88
N ALA A 203 12.87 17.16 10.66
CA ALA A 203 11.83 17.11 11.68
C ALA A 203 12.17 16.06 12.73
N GLN A 204 11.93 16.39 14.00
CA GLN A 204 12.15 15.51 15.15
C GLN A 204 10.92 15.52 16.05
N LEU A 205 10.51 14.33 16.50
CA LEU A 205 9.51 14.15 17.55
C LEU A 205 10.20 13.62 18.81
N LYS A 206 10.11 14.37 19.91
CA LYS A 206 10.56 13.94 21.24
C LYS A 206 9.37 13.57 22.11
N PHE A 207 9.22 12.31 22.46
CA PHE A 207 8.11 11.85 23.29
C PHE A 207 8.20 12.36 24.73
N SER A 208 7.05 12.51 25.38
CA SER A 208 6.96 12.91 26.79
C SER A 208 7.42 11.78 27.70
N ARG A 209 7.76 12.09 28.96
CA ARG A 209 8.00 11.06 29.99
C ARG A 209 6.76 10.19 30.22
N SER A 210 5.58 10.82 30.23
CA SER A 210 4.30 10.14 30.43
C SER A 210 4.05 9.07 29.35
N LEU A 211 4.39 9.35 28.09
CA LEU A 211 4.20 8.40 27.00
C LEU A 211 5.27 7.31 27.00
N ARG A 212 6.53 7.64 27.32
CA ARG A 212 7.58 6.62 27.45
C ARG A 212 7.25 5.59 28.54
N GLY A 213 6.80 6.06 29.71
CA GLY A 213 6.43 5.18 30.82
C GLY A 213 5.17 4.32 30.58
N THR A 214 4.42 4.51 29.48
CA THR A 214 3.35 3.59 29.08
C THR A 214 3.82 2.45 28.18
N VAL A 215 5.06 2.51 27.69
CA VAL A 215 5.65 1.56 26.74
C VAL A 215 6.80 0.76 27.38
N GLU A 216 7.51 1.37 28.35
CA GLU A 216 8.53 0.74 29.21
C GLU A 216 7.90 -0.02 30.38
#